data_AF-A0A4Q4CK85-F1
#
_entry.id   AF-A0A4Q4CK85-F1
#
_cell.length_a   1.000
_cell.length_b   1.000
_cell.length_c   1.000
_cell.angle_alpha   90.00
_cell.angle_beta   90.00
_cell.angle_gamma   90.00
#
_symmetry.space_group_name_H-M   'P 1'
#
loop_
_entity.id
_entity.type
_entity.pdbx_description
1 polymer ?
#
loop_
_entity_poly.entity_id
_entity_poly.type
_entity_poly.pdbx_seq_one_letter_code
_entity_poly.pdbx_strand_id
1 'polypeptide(L)'
;MPLHYPFTAVVGSDDMSLALLLTTIDPAIGGVLVRGEKGTAKSTIVRALADVLPPIDVVAGDRFSSDPRESEPLSPDGPFAPDADVATRPVRIVELPVGATEDRVLGSIHLQKALEGGSVEYEPGLLAKAHRGVLYVDEVNLLHDHLVDVLLD
;
A
#
# COMPACT_ATOMS: atom_id res chain seq x y z
N MET A 1 22.75 -6.28 3.88
CA MET A 1 22.25 -7.40 3.04
C MET A 1 20.90 -6.99 2.51
N PRO A 2 20.58 -7.18 1.21
CA PRO A 2 19.22 -6.94 0.74
C PRO A 2 18.26 -7.80 1.58
N LEU A 3 17.15 -7.21 2.04
CA LEU A 3 16.15 -7.95 2.81
C LEU A 3 15.39 -8.94 1.91
N HIS A 4 15.33 -8.66 0.60
CA HIS A 4 14.63 -9.49 -0.38
C HIS A 4 15.55 -10.02 -1.47
N TYR A 5 15.05 -11.03 -2.19
CA TYR A 5 15.72 -11.57 -3.38
C TYR A 5 15.79 -10.49 -4.47
N PRO A 6 16.89 -10.32 -5.23
CA PRO A 6 17.01 -9.23 -6.19
C PRO A 6 15.96 -9.29 -7.30
N PHE A 7 15.35 -8.15 -7.66
CA PHE A 7 14.29 -8.07 -8.67
C PHE A 7 14.72 -8.64 -10.02
N THR A 8 15.92 -8.27 -10.47
CA THR A 8 16.48 -8.73 -11.76
C THR A 8 16.94 -10.18 -11.76
N ALA A 9 17.00 -10.84 -10.60
CA ALA A 9 17.43 -12.23 -10.49
C ALA A 9 16.26 -13.23 -10.60
N VAL A 10 15.01 -12.76 -10.60
CA VAL A 10 13.83 -13.63 -10.75
C VAL A 10 13.72 -14.07 -12.20
N VAL A 11 13.91 -15.36 -12.45
CA VAL A 11 13.96 -15.94 -13.80
C VAL A 11 12.55 -16.19 -14.35
N GLY A 12 12.35 -15.90 -15.65
CA GLY A 12 11.14 -16.28 -16.39
C GLY A 12 9.90 -15.45 -16.05
N SER A 13 10.09 -14.24 -15.52
CA SER A 13 9.02 -13.32 -15.10
C SER A 13 9.07 -11.99 -15.87
N ASP A 14 9.49 -12.01 -17.13
CA ASP A 14 9.74 -10.79 -17.92
C ASP A 14 8.48 -9.93 -18.09
N ASP A 15 7.35 -10.54 -18.46
CA ASP A 15 6.06 -9.85 -18.59
C ASP A 15 5.57 -9.25 -17.26
N MET A 16 5.72 -10.00 -16.16
CA MET A 16 5.37 -9.53 -14.83
C MET A 16 6.28 -8.37 -14.39
N SER A 17 7.58 -8.47 -14.67
CA SER A 17 8.54 -7.41 -14.37
C SER A 17 8.19 -6.14 -15.13
N LEU A 18 7.90 -6.26 -16.43
CA LEU A 18 7.49 -5.14 -17.27
C LEU A 18 6.21 -4.50 -16.75
N ALA A 19 5.18 -5.30 -16.46
CA ALA A 19 3.91 -4.79 -15.93
C ALA A 19 4.12 -4.00 -14.63
N LEU A 20 4.88 -4.55 -13.68
CA LEU A 20 5.17 -3.88 -12.40
C LEU A 20 5.94 -2.56 -12.59
N LEU A 21 6.92 -2.53 -13.51
CA LEU A 21 7.67 -1.31 -13.81
C LEU A 21 6.78 -0.25 -14.44
N LEU A 22 5.93 -0.62 -15.40
CA LEU A 22 5.01 0.30 -16.06
C LEU A 22 4.02 0.91 -15.06
N THR A 23 3.40 0.10 -14.19
CA THR A 23 2.45 0.60 -13.19
C THR A 23 3.11 1.42 -12.08
N THR A 24 4.40 1.25 -11.85
CA THR A 24 5.17 2.12 -10.95
C THR A 24 5.40 3.50 -11.56
N ILE A 25 5.63 3.57 -12.87
CA ILE A 25 5.85 4.83 -13.59
C ILE A 25 4.53 5.58 -13.75
N ASP A 26 3.48 4.89 -14.19
CA ASP A 26 2.15 5.44 -14.39
C ASP A 26 1.08 4.56 -13.72
N PRO A 27 0.64 4.92 -12.51
CA PRO A 27 -0.42 4.21 -11.80
C PRO A 27 -1.78 4.24 -12.53
N ALA A 28 -2.00 5.16 -13.48
CA ALA A 28 -3.26 5.25 -14.23
C ALA A 28 -3.46 4.07 -15.20
N ILE A 29 -2.41 3.29 -15.47
CA ILE A 29 -2.51 2.01 -16.19
C ILE A 29 -3.42 1.02 -15.44
N GLY A 30 -3.53 1.17 -14.11
CA GLY A 30 -4.37 0.35 -13.25
C GLY A 30 -3.63 -0.83 -12.59
N GLY A 31 -4.40 -1.74 -12.00
CA GLY A 31 -3.86 -2.87 -11.25
C GLY A 31 -3.25 -3.95 -12.15
N VAL A 32 -2.21 -4.63 -11.64
CA VAL A 32 -1.59 -5.78 -12.32
C VAL A 32 -2.21 -7.08 -11.81
N LEU A 33 -2.93 -7.80 -12.69
CA LEU A 33 -3.43 -9.14 -12.38
C LEU A 33 -2.41 -10.21 -12.80
N VAL A 34 -1.87 -10.93 -11.83
CA VAL A 34 -0.84 -11.95 -12.07
C VAL A 34 -1.43 -13.36 -11.93
N ARG A 35 -1.46 -14.11 -13.03
CA ARG A 35 -1.86 -15.52 -13.06
C ARG A 35 -0.63 -16.43 -13.04
N GLY A 36 -0.72 -17.53 -12.31
CA GLY A 36 0.34 -18.54 -12.27
C GLY A 36 0.12 -19.55 -11.15
N GLU A 37 0.84 -20.66 -11.19
CA GLU A 37 0.78 -21.68 -10.16
C GLU A 37 1.46 -21.24 -8.86
N LYS A 38 1.16 -21.92 -7.76
CA LYS A 38 1.89 -21.73 -6.50
C LYS A 38 3.36 -22.09 -6.71
N GLY A 39 4.27 -21.26 -6.18
CA GLY A 39 5.71 -21.48 -6.33
C GLY A 39 6.34 -20.81 -7.55
N THR A 40 5.61 -20.00 -8.31
CA THR A 40 6.12 -19.21 -9.45
C THR A 40 6.79 -17.88 -9.05
N ALA A 41 7.24 -17.75 -7.80
CA ALA A 41 7.93 -16.55 -7.29
C ALA A 41 7.17 -15.20 -7.40
N LYS A 42 5.84 -15.22 -7.56
CA LYS A 42 5.00 -14.00 -7.67
C LYS A 42 5.16 -13.04 -6.50
N SER A 43 5.04 -13.53 -5.26
CA SER A 43 5.26 -12.69 -4.08
C SER A 43 6.73 -12.27 -3.93
N THR A 44 7.67 -13.09 -4.40
CA THR A 44 9.11 -12.79 -4.36
C THR A 44 9.44 -11.57 -5.22
N ILE A 45 8.97 -11.52 -6.47
CA ILE A 45 9.27 -10.40 -7.36
C ILE A 45 8.58 -9.10 -6.95
N VAL A 46 7.35 -9.18 -6.42
CA VAL A 46 6.67 -8.01 -5.86
C VAL A 46 7.45 -7.46 -4.67
N ARG A 47 7.90 -8.30 -3.73
CA ARG A 47 8.75 -7.87 -2.61
C ARG A 47 10.09 -7.29 -3.05
N ALA A 48 10.68 -7.88 -4.08
CA ALA A 48 11.91 -7.40 -4.68
C ALA A 48 11.77 -6.01 -5.33
N LEU A 49 10.58 -5.67 -5.84
CA LEU A 49 10.32 -4.36 -6.44
C LEU A 49 10.56 -3.24 -5.42
N ALA A 50 10.08 -3.37 -4.19
CA ALA A 50 10.26 -2.33 -3.15
C ALA A 50 11.73 -2.03 -2.84
N ASP A 51 12.63 -2.99 -3.00
CA ASP A 51 14.07 -2.80 -2.80
C ASP A 51 14.71 -2.00 -3.96
N VAL A 52 14.05 -1.94 -5.12
CA VAL A 52 14.53 -1.21 -6.32
C VAL A 52 13.90 0.19 -6.41
N LEU A 53 12.74 0.40 -5.82
CA LEU A 53 12.07 1.70 -5.83
C LEU A 53 12.87 2.74 -5.04
N PRO A 54 12.93 4.00 -5.53
CA PRO A 54 13.53 5.07 -4.75
C PRO A 54 12.76 5.26 -3.45
N PRO A 55 13.44 5.60 -2.34
CA PRO A 55 12.75 5.94 -1.11
C PRO A 55 11.87 7.17 -1.32
N ILE A 56 10.82 7.27 -0.51
CA ILE A 56 9.85 8.37 -0.56
C ILE A 56 9.99 9.23 0.70
N ASP A 57 9.74 10.53 0.52
CA ASP A 57 9.59 11.47 1.62
C ASP A 57 8.13 11.51 2.06
N VAL A 58 7.91 11.45 3.37
CA VAL A 58 6.59 11.50 4.00
C VAL A 58 6.62 12.45 5.19
N VAL A 59 5.48 13.04 5.53
CA VAL A 59 5.34 13.80 6.77
C VAL A 59 5.59 12.87 7.95
N ALA A 60 6.48 13.27 8.86
CA ALA A 60 6.85 12.47 10.01
C ALA A 60 5.67 12.34 10.99
N GLY A 61 5.38 11.10 11.42
CA GLY A 61 4.27 10.82 12.33
C GLY A 61 2.90 10.67 11.67
N ASP A 62 2.75 11.05 10.40
CA ASP A 62 1.50 10.83 9.66
C ASP A 62 1.30 9.35 9.33
N ARG A 63 0.12 8.84 9.68
CA ARG A 63 -0.24 7.43 9.47
C ARG A 63 -0.59 7.14 8.01
N PHE A 64 -0.87 8.16 7.20
CA PHE A 64 -1.30 8.03 5.81
C PHE A 64 -0.19 8.31 4.80
N SER A 65 1.03 8.66 5.23
CA SER A 65 2.19 8.83 4.36
C SER A 65 2.07 9.98 3.33
N SER A 66 1.41 11.06 3.73
CA SER A 66 1.23 12.30 2.97
C SER A 66 2.55 12.80 2.40
N ASP A 67 2.51 13.30 1.16
CA ASP A 67 3.67 13.93 0.52
C ASP A 67 3.89 15.32 1.14
N PRO A 68 5.08 15.62 1.72
CA PRO A 68 5.37 16.94 2.29
C PRO A 68 5.29 18.08 1.26
N ARG A 69 5.34 17.76 -0.03
CA ARG A 69 5.25 18.73 -1.13
C ARG A 69 3.81 19.00 -1.56
N GLU A 70 2.85 18.23 -1.08
CA GLU A 70 1.43 18.43 -1.33
C GLU A 70 0.90 19.54 -0.43
N SER A 71 0.22 20.54 -1.01
CA SER A 71 -0.26 21.69 -0.25
C SER A 71 -1.48 21.39 0.62
N GLU A 72 -2.33 20.46 0.17
CA GLU A 72 -3.58 20.09 0.84
C GLU A 72 -3.73 18.56 0.87
N PRO A 73 -2.92 17.85 1.67
CA PRO A 73 -3.03 16.40 1.78
C PRO A 73 -4.37 16.02 2.42
N LEU A 74 -5.03 15.00 1.87
CA LEU A 74 -6.31 14.47 2.35
C LEU A 74 -6.20 13.60 3.62
N SER A 75 -5.09 13.72 4.38
CA SER A 75 -4.87 12.87 5.57
C SER A 75 -5.72 13.34 6.77
N PRO A 76 -6.44 12.43 7.44
CA PRO A 76 -7.08 12.69 8.73
C PRO A 76 -6.14 13.13 9.85
N ASP A 77 -4.83 12.92 9.72
CA ASP A 77 -3.83 13.37 10.71
C ASP A 77 -3.41 14.84 10.51
N GLY A 78 -3.84 15.45 9.41
CA GLY A 78 -3.61 16.86 9.10
C GLY A 78 -4.61 17.81 9.76
N PRO A 79 -4.51 19.12 9.48
CA PRO A 79 -3.55 19.74 8.58
C PRO A 79 -2.12 19.74 9.14
N PHE A 80 -1.12 19.63 8.25
CA PHE A 80 0.29 19.70 8.63
C PHE A 80 0.84 21.12 8.43
N ALA A 81 1.77 21.52 9.28
CA ALA A 81 2.47 22.79 9.11
C ALA A 81 3.37 22.76 7.86
N PRO A 82 3.64 23.91 7.20
CA PRO A 82 4.53 23.98 6.04
C PRO A 82 5.96 23.51 6.31
N ASP A 83 6.39 23.56 7.57
CA ASP A 83 7.69 23.13 8.08
C ASP A 83 7.61 21.84 8.91
N ALA A 84 6.56 21.04 8.72
CA ALA A 84 6.43 19.75 9.36
C ALA A 84 7.66 18.87 9.09
N ASP A 85 8.09 18.12 10.11
CA ASP A 85 9.22 17.21 10.01
C ASP A 85 9.01 16.21 8.87
N VAL A 86 10.06 15.98 8.08
CA VAL A 86 10.03 15.04 6.95
C VAL A 86 10.87 13.82 7.29
N ALA A 87 10.32 12.64 7.01
CA ALA A 87 11.04 11.38 7.10
C ALA A 87 11.16 10.73 5.72
N THR A 88 12.37 10.33 5.36
CA THR A 88 12.63 9.51 4.17
C THR A 88 12.56 8.03 4.54
N ARG A 89 11.80 7.23 3.78
CA ARG A 89 11.66 5.79 4.04
C ARG A 89 11.52 4.98 2.75
N PRO A 90 11.84 3.67 2.74
CA PRO A 90 11.56 2.81 1.60
C PRO A 90 10.05 2.70 1.32
N VAL A 91 9.73 2.36 0.07
CA VAL A 91 8.37 2.05 -0.35
C VAL A 91 7.86 0.83 0.41
N ARG A 92 6.60 0.87 0.87
CA ARG A 92 5.98 -0.23 1.61
C ARG A 92 5.22 -1.14 0.67
N ILE A 93 5.33 -2.44 0.91
CA ILE A 93 4.42 -3.44 0.35
C ILE A 93 3.53 -3.91 1.49
N VAL A 94 2.23 -3.78 1.29
CA VAL A 94 1.21 -4.20 2.24
C VAL A 94 0.45 -5.37 1.64
N GLU A 95 0.38 -6.47 2.38
CA GLU A 95 -0.32 -7.67 1.94
C GLU A 95 -1.76 -7.66 2.44
N LEU A 96 -2.71 -7.85 1.53
CA LEU A 96 -4.12 -8.04 1.80
C LEU A 96 -4.38 -9.55 1.98
N PRO A 97 -4.72 -10.02 3.19
CA PRO A 97 -5.14 -11.39 3.37
C PRO A 97 -6.54 -11.61 2.77
N VAL A 98 -6.78 -12.77 2.18
CA VAL A 98 -8.08 -13.17 1.60
C VAL A 98 -9.25 -12.99 2.58
N GLY A 99 -9.01 -13.28 3.87
CA GLY A 99 -10.01 -13.14 4.94
C GLY A 99 -10.04 -11.76 5.61
N ALA A 100 -9.53 -10.70 4.97
CA ALA A 100 -9.65 -9.36 5.50
C ALA A 100 -11.12 -8.93 5.59
N THR A 101 -11.48 -8.24 6.66
CA THR A 101 -12.76 -7.53 6.76
C THR A 101 -12.63 -6.14 6.14
N GLU A 102 -13.73 -5.57 5.69
CA GLU A 102 -13.77 -4.21 5.14
C GLU A 102 -13.14 -3.18 6.10
N ASP A 103 -13.50 -3.23 7.39
CA ASP A 103 -12.89 -2.40 8.45
C ASP A 103 -11.36 -2.53 8.53
N ARG A 104 -10.80 -3.70 8.23
CA ARG A 104 -9.34 -3.89 8.21
C ARG A 104 -8.72 -3.29 6.95
N VAL A 105 -9.43 -3.30 5.83
CA VAL A 105 -8.97 -2.76 4.54
C VAL A 105 -9.06 -1.24 4.53
N LEU A 106 -10.26 -0.71 4.77
CA LEU A 106 -10.57 0.71 4.80
C LEU A 106 -10.00 1.37 6.05
N GLY A 107 -10.23 0.76 7.21
CA GLY A 107 -10.01 1.37 8.52
C GLY A 107 -11.33 1.44 9.28
N SER A 108 -11.27 1.74 10.57
CA SER A 108 -12.44 1.75 11.44
C SER A 108 -12.49 2.97 12.35
N ILE A 109 -13.67 3.31 12.86
CA ILE A 109 -13.86 4.39 13.83
C ILE A 109 -14.13 3.77 15.20
N HIS A 110 -13.35 4.16 16.21
CA HIS A 110 -13.56 3.70 17.58
C HIS A 110 -14.72 4.42 18.28
N LEU A 111 -15.93 3.92 18.06
CA LEU A 111 -17.17 4.46 18.63
C LEU A 111 -17.17 4.55 20.16
N GLN A 112 -16.56 3.60 20.87
CA GLN A 112 -16.50 3.62 22.34
C GLN A 112 -15.72 4.82 22.86
N LYS A 113 -14.57 5.15 22.26
CA LYS A 113 -13.79 6.35 22.61
C LYS A 113 -14.53 7.63 22.24
N ALA A 114 -15.30 7.61 21.14
CA ALA A 114 -16.13 8.74 20.77
C ALA A 114 -17.24 9.02 21.79
N LEU A 115 -17.84 7.98 22.36
CA LEU A 115 -18.93 8.10 23.33
C LEU A 115 -18.46 8.44 24.75
N GLU A 116 -17.33 7.88 25.20
CA GLU A 116 -16.82 8.09 26.56
C GLU A 116 -15.93 9.33 26.69
N GLY A 117 -15.09 9.58 25.68
CA GLY A 117 -14.08 10.64 25.68
C GLY A 117 -14.40 11.81 24.75
N GLY A 118 -15.52 11.77 24.01
CA GLY A 118 -15.90 12.82 23.05
C GLY A 118 -14.95 12.98 21.86
N SER A 119 -14.00 12.06 21.67
CA SER A 119 -13.01 12.11 20.59
C SER A 119 -13.20 10.95 19.62
N VAL A 120 -13.43 11.28 18.35
CA VAL A 120 -13.54 10.31 17.27
C VAL A 120 -12.13 9.94 16.82
N GLU A 121 -11.67 8.75 17.21
CA GLU A 121 -10.37 8.24 16.80
C GLU A 121 -10.55 7.25 15.66
N TYR A 122 -10.00 7.59 14.49
CA TYR A 122 -9.97 6.71 13.32
C TYR A 122 -8.71 5.84 13.36
N GLU A 123 -8.87 4.54 13.15
CA GLU A 123 -7.78 3.58 12.99
C GLU A 123 -7.55 3.29 11.49
N PRO A 124 -6.37 3.60 10.95
CA PRO A 124 -6.08 3.42 9.53
C PRO A 124 -6.01 1.94 9.13
N GLY A 125 -6.71 1.60 8.05
CA GLY A 125 -6.71 0.28 7.44
C GLY A 125 -5.45 -0.05 6.64
N LEU A 126 -5.50 -1.15 5.90
CA LEU A 126 -4.43 -1.60 5.01
C LEU A 126 -4.21 -0.63 3.84
N LEU A 127 -5.27 0.01 3.33
CA LEU A 127 -5.14 0.99 2.24
C LEU A 127 -4.36 2.23 2.66
N ALA A 128 -4.64 2.78 3.84
CA ALA A 128 -3.86 3.89 4.40
C ALA A 128 -2.38 3.52 4.57
N LYS A 129 -2.08 2.28 4.98
CA LYS A 129 -0.70 1.78 5.11
C LYS A 129 -0.01 1.57 3.76
N ALA A 130 -0.78 1.26 2.72
CA ALA A 130 -0.32 1.03 1.36
C ALA A 130 -0.21 2.34 0.55
N HIS A 131 -0.69 3.47 1.07
CA HIS A 131 -0.63 4.76 0.40
C HIS A 131 0.81 5.12 0.01
N ARG A 132 0.98 5.55 -1.24
CA ARG A 132 2.29 5.78 -1.90
C ARG A 132 3.23 4.57 -1.81
N GLY A 133 2.65 3.38 -1.81
CA GLY A 133 3.34 2.11 -1.92
C GLY A 133 2.57 1.10 -2.76
N VAL A 134 2.64 -0.17 -2.38
CA VAL A 134 2.06 -1.28 -3.15
C VAL A 134 1.14 -2.09 -2.25
N LEU A 135 -0.09 -2.31 -2.71
CA LEU A 135 -1.01 -3.30 -2.13
C LEU A 135 -0.89 -4.60 -2.92
N TYR A 136 -0.51 -5.69 -2.25
CA TYR A 136 -0.44 -7.02 -2.83
C TYR A 136 -1.60 -7.88 -2.31
N VAL A 137 -2.32 -8.52 -3.22
CA VAL A 137 -3.40 -9.45 -2.89
C VAL A 137 -3.01 -10.85 -3.37
N ASP A 138 -2.83 -11.78 -2.43
CA ASP A 138 -2.66 -13.19 -2.79
C ASP A 138 -4.03 -13.84 -3.02
N GLU A 139 -4.10 -14.79 -3.96
CA GLU A 139 -5.33 -15.55 -4.24
C GLU A 139 -6.58 -14.65 -4.42
N VAL A 140 -6.47 -13.59 -5.23
CA VAL A 140 -7.53 -12.58 -5.46
C VAL A 140 -8.89 -13.19 -5.83
N ASN A 141 -8.90 -14.38 -6.43
CA ASN A 141 -10.11 -15.13 -6.77
C ASN A 141 -10.91 -15.62 -5.56
N LEU A 142 -10.37 -15.51 -4.34
CA LEU A 142 -11.05 -15.86 -3.09
C LEU A 142 -11.52 -14.61 -2.33
N LEU A 143 -11.20 -13.41 -2.82
CA LEU A 143 -11.60 -12.17 -2.18
C LEU A 143 -13.11 -11.97 -2.33
N HIS A 144 -13.76 -11.44 -1.31
CA HIS A 144 -15.19 -11.13 -1.37
C HIS A 144 -15.46 -10.01 -2.38
N ASP A 145 -16.54 -10.13 -3.16
CA ASP A 145 -16.89 -9.19 -4.25
C ASP A 145 -16.88 -7.72 -3.79
N HIS A 146 -17.48 -7.41 -2.64
CA HIS A 146 -17.52 -6.04 -2.10
C HIS A 146 -16.13 -5.44 -1.83
N LEU A 147 -15.13 -6.26 -1.48
CA LEU A 147 -13.75 -5.78 -1.29
C LEU A 147 -13.06 -5.55 -2.64
N VAL A 148 -13.41 -6.29 -3.68
CA VAL A 148 -12.89 -6.06 -5.03
C VAL A 148 -13.39 -4.71 -5.55
N ASP A 149 -14.68 -4.44 -5.37
CA ASP A 149 -15.30 -3.17 -5.78
C ASP A 149 -14.62 -1.98 -5.09
N VAL A 150 -14.46 -2.05 -3.77
CA VAL A 150 -13.77 -1.01 -2.96
C VAL A 150 -12.31 -0.77 -3.39
N LEU A 151 -11.64 -1.79 -3.93
CA LEU A 151 -10.25 -1.66 -4.37
C LEU A 151 -10.10 -1.13 -5.81
N LEU A 152 -11.18 -1.16 -6.60
CA LEU A 152 -11.18 -0.75 -8.01
C LEU A 152 -11.89 0.59 -8.25
N ASP A 153 -12.71 1.05 -7.31
CA ASP A 153 -13.27 2.42 -7.28
C ASP A 153 -12.19 3.48 -7.01
#